data_AF-A0A851FD08-F1
#
_entry.id   AF-A0A851FD08-F1
#
_cell.length_a   1.000
_cell.length_b   1.000
_cell.length_c   1.000
_cell.angle_alpha   90.00
_cell.angle_beta   90.00
_cell.angle_gamma   90.00
#
_symmetry.space_group_name_H-M   'P 1'
#
loop_
_entity.id
_entity.type
_entity.pdbx_description
1 polymer ?
#
loop_
_entity_poly.entity_id
_entity_poly.type
_entity_poly.pdbx_seq_one_letter_code
_entity_poly.pdbx_strand_id
1 'polypeptide(L)'
;QSSVVGELLQNSLDKAYGRQVLTWQGEISAISQDAIQDTASARSETVIDEWDQEFDRGKVKKTRKMKQERRRDSNPFQKLQNKRNFWLMSHPAKMASLGHRL
;
A
#
# COMPACT_ATOMS: atom_id res chain seq x y z
N GLN A 1 4.32 -7.88 47.57
CA GLN A 1 5.43 -7.94 46.61
C GLN A 1 4.98 -7.20 45.36
N SER A 2 5.75 -6.22 44.88
CA SER A 2 5.49 -5.60 43.58
C SER A 2 5.74 -6.65 42.50
N SER A 3 4.83 -6.79 41.53
CA SER A 3 5.09 -7.62 40.37
C SER A 3 6.11 -6.91 39.47
N VAL A 4 6.93 -7.67 38.75
CA VAL A 4 7.89 -7.11 37.76
C VAL A 4 7.20 -6.14 36.79
N VAL A 5 5.95 -6.43 36.42
CA VAL A 5 5.13 -5.59 35.56
C VAL A 5 4.82 -4.24 36.21
N GLY A 6 4.56 -4.20 37.52
CA GLY A 6 4.31 -2.95 38.24
C GLY A 6 5.53 -2.02 38.24
N GLU A 7 6.73 -2.57 38.44
CA GLU A 7 7.97 -1.80 38.38
C GLU A 7 8.25 -1.27 36.97
N LEU A 8 8.06 -2.11 35.95
CA LEU A 8 8.22 -1.69 34.55
C LEU A 8 7.21 -0.60 34.16
N LEU A 9 5.97 -0.71 34.63
CA LEU A 9 4.95 0.32 34.38
C LEU A 9 5.35 1.65 35.03
N GLN A 10 5.83 1.63 36.27
CA GLN A 10 6.28 2.83 36.96
C GLN A 10 7.50 3.47 36.28
N ASN A 11 8.45 2.65 35.85
CA ASN A 11 9.62 3.04 35.08
C ASN A 11 9.24 3.66 33.73
N SER A 12 8.24 3.11 33.04
CA SER A 12 7.76 3.62 31.73
C SER A 12 7.16 5.03 31.78
N LEU A 13 6.78 5.52 32.97
CA LEU A 13 6.23 6.87 33.13
C LEU A 13 7.31 7.95 33.07
N ASP A 14 8.55 7.63 33.44
CA ASP A 14 9.69 8.55 33.38
C ASP A 14 10.05 8.89 31.93
N LYS A 15 10.33 10.17 31.67
CA LYS A 15 10.55 10.68 30.31
C LYS A 15 12.01 10.73 29.87
N ALA A 16 12.94 10.64 30.82
CA ALA A 16 14.37 10.78 30.53
C ALA A 16 15.08 9.42 30.47
N TYR A 17 15.10 8.69 31.58
CA TYR A 17 15.92 7.48 31.75
C TYR A 17 15.09 6.21 31.86
N GLY A 18 13.76 6.32 31.86
CA GLY A 18 12.87 5.20 32.15
C GLY A 18 12.92 4.80 33.63
N ARG A 19 13.51 5.64 34.50
CA ARG A 19 13.46 5.52 35.95
C ARG A 19 13.89 6.85 36.55
N GLN A 20 13.31 7.22 37.69
CA GLN A 20 13.72 8.43 38.39
C GLN A 20 15.19 8.33 38.82
N VAL A 21 16.02 9.22 38.27
CA VAL A 21 17.43 9.39 38.65
C VAL A 21 17.55 10.71 39.41
N LEU A 22 18.07 10.61 40.64
CA LEU A 22 18.31 11.76 41.51
C LEU A 22 19.76 12.23 41.39
N THR A 23 20.00 13.50 41.67
CA THR A 23 21.33 14.07 41.86
C THR A 23 21.97 13.52 43.13
N TRP A 24 23.26 13.79 43.32
CA TRP A 24 23.97 13.47 44.57
C TRP A 24 23.32 14.13 45.81
N GLN A 25 22.58 15.22 45.59
CA GLN A 25 21.84 15.97 46.61
C GLN A 25 20.41 15.44 46.82
N GLY A 26 19.99 14.41 46.07
CA GLY A 26 18.65 13.83 46.15
C GLY A 26 17.58 14.59 45.36
N GLU A 27 17.97 15.57 44.56
CA GLU A 27 17.06 16.37 43.73
C GLU A 27 16.84 15.69 42.38
N ILE A 28 15.82 16.11 41.62
CA ILE A 28 15.57 15.58 40.28
C ILE A 28 16.72 15.99 39.35
N SER A 29 17.23 15.03 38.55
CA SER A 29 18.25 15.31 37.54
C SER A 29 17.82 16.43 36.59
N ALA A 30 18.75 17.30 36.20
CA ALA A 30 18.50 18.36 35.21
C ALA A 30 17.91 17.79 33.90
N ILE A 31 18.42 16.64 33.44
CA ILE A 31 17.95 15.99 32.22
C ILE A 31 16.50 15.49 32.36
N SER A 32 16.09 15.04 33.56
CA SER A 32 14.71 14.68 33.82
C SER A 32 13.79 15.89 33.83
N GLN A 33 14.24 17.04 34.34
CA GLN A 33 13.48 18.29 34.28
C GLN A 33 13.33 18.78 32.84
N ASP A 34 14.41 18.78 32.06
CA ASP A 34 14.41 19.17 30.65
C ASP A 34 13.46 18.28 29.84
N ALA A 35 13.52 16.95 30.02
CA ALA A 35 12.60 16.04 29.35
C ALA A 35 11.12 16.31 29.70
N ILE A 36 10.82 16.72 30.93
CA ILE A 36 9.45 17.12 31.31
C ILE A 36 9.03 18.40 30.58
N GLN A 37 9.92 19.38 30.48
CA GLN A 37 9.65 20.63 29.77
C GLN A 37 9.49 20.39 28.27
N ASP A 38 10.40 19.62 27.66
CA ASP A 38 10.35 19.27 26.24
C ASP A 38 9.07 18.53 25.90
N THR A 39 8.64 17.56 26.72
CA THR A 39 7.38 16.86 26.49
C THR A 39 6.15 17.76 26.64
N ALA A 40 6.20 18.77 27.53
CA ALA A 40 5.14 19.76 27.64
C ALA A 40 5.09 20.69 26.42
N SER A 41 6.25 21.15 25.95
CA SER A 41 6.39 21.98 24.74
C SER A 41 5.95 21.22 23.48
N ALA A 42 6.40 19.98 23.32
CA ALA A 42 6.03 19.14 22.17
C ALA A 42 4.51 18.91 22.08
N ARG A 43 3.81 18.75 23.22
CA ARG A 43 2.34 18.66 23.25
C ARG A 43 1.65 19.93 22.74
N SER A 44 2.26 21.10 22.93
CA SER A 44 1.75 22.36 22.41
C SER A 44 2.10 22.58 20.94
N GLU A 45 3.21 21.99 20.48
CA GLU A 45 3.71 22.13 19.11
C GLU A 45 3.10 21.13 18.13
N THR A 46 2.47 20.05 18.60
CA THR A 46 1.73 19.13 17.73
C THR A 46 0.49 19.83 17.16
N VAL A 47 0.69 20.48 16.01
CA VAL A 47 -0.39 20.90 15.11
C VAL A 47 -0.92 19.62 14.48
N ILE A 48 -2.05 19.14 15.00
CA ILE A 48 -2.80 18.04 14.39
C ILE A 48 -3.52 18.66 13.21
N ASP A 49 -3.12 18.29 11.98
CA ASP A 49 -3.91 18.59 10.80
C ASP A 49 -5.20 17.77 10.83
N GLU A 50 -6.30 18.40 10.44
CA GLU A 50 -7.59 17.73 10.43
C GLU A 50 -7.64 16.71 9.28
N TRP A 51 -8.33 15.60 9.49
CA TRP A 51 -8.56 14.64 8.41
C TRP A 51 -9.46 15.28 7.35
N ASP A 52 -8.89 15.58 6.18
CA ASP A 52 -9.61 16.15 5.05
C ASP A 52 -10.01 15.02 4.11
N GLN A 53 -11.30 14.69 4.15
CA GLN A 53 -11.84 13.63 3.34
C GLN A 53 -11.62 13.85 1.82
N GLU A 54 -11.52 15.09 1.34
CA GLU A 54 -11.25 15.37 -0.07
C GLU A 54 -9.77 15.19 -0.43
N PHE A 55 -8.87 15.66 0.43
CA PHE A 55 -7.42 15.56 0.21
C PHE A 55 -6.92 14.12 0.42
N ASP A 56 -7.37 13.47 1.49
CA ASP A 56 -6.90 12.15 1.92
C ASP A 56 -7.44 11.00 1.07
N ARG A 57 -8.55 11.19 0.34
CA ARG A 57 -9.07 10.20 -0.61
C ARG A 57 -8.10 9.87 -1.75
N GLY A 58 -7.14 10.75 -2.00
CA GLY A 58 -6.15 10.59 -3.07
C GLY A 58 -6.75 10.73 -4.47
N LYS A 59 -5.89 10.64 -5.50
CA LYS A 59 -6.30 10.82 -6.90
C LYS A 59 -6.73 9.51 -7.53
N VAL A 60 -7.97 9.43 -8.00
CA VAL A 60 -8.47 8.27 -8.75
C VAL A 60 -8.16 8.41 -10.24
N LYS A 61 -7.52 7.38 -10.82
CA LYS A 61 -7.27 7.31 -12.27
C LYS A 61 -8.59 7.16 -13.02
N LYS A 62 -8.88 8.08 -13.95
CA LYS A 62 -10.03 7.94 -14.86
C LYS A 62 -9.83 6.73 -15.77
N THR A 63 -10.65 5.70 -15.60
CA THR A 63 -10.68 4.54 -16.48
C THR A 63 -11.71 4.76 -17.59
N ARG A 64 -11.26 4.74 -18.85
CA ARG A 64 -12.17 4.72 -20.00
C ARG A 64 -12.84 3.34 -20.06
N LYS A 65 -14.18 3.30 -20.04
CA LYS A 65 -14.92 2.06 -20.28
C LYS A 65 -14.49 1.48 -21.63
N MET A 66 -13.98 0.25 -21.64
CA MET A 66 -13.73 -0.47 -22.89
C MET A 66 -15.08 -0.61 -23.60
N LYS A 67 -15.21 -0.02 -24.80
CA LYS A 67 -16.41 -0.22 -25.60
C LYS A 67 -16.44 -1.70 -25.95
N GLN A 68 -17.40 -2.45 -25.40
CA GLN A 68 -17.67 -3.80 -25.84
C GLN A 68 -18.02 -3.69 -27.33
N GLU A 69 -17.14 -4.18 -28.19
CA GLU A 69 -17.41 -4.19 -29.61
C GLU A 69 -18.64 -5.08 -29.80
N ARG A 70 -19.79 -4.45 -30.13
CA ARG A 70 -21.01 -5.16 -30.51
C ARG A 70 -20.56 -6.12 -31.60
N ARG A 71 -20.58 -7.43 -31.34
CA ARG A 71 -20.31 -8.47 -32.34
C ARG A 71 -21.35 -8.30 -33.44
N ARG A 72 -21.05 -7.44 -34.40
CA ARG A 72 -21.79 -7.34 -35.66
C ARG A 72 -21.53 -8.67 -36.34
N ASP A 73 -22.60 -9.30 -36.81
CA ASP A 73 -22.48 -10.50 -37.63
C ASP A 73 -21.42 -10.23 -38.69
N SER A 74 -20.35 -11.02 -38.66
CA SER A 74 -19.20 -10.78 -39.53
C SER A 74 -19.67 -10.77 -40.98
N ASN A 75 -19.14 -9.83 -41.76
CA ASN A 75 -19.51 -9.61 -43.15
C ASN A 75 -19.59 -10.96 -43.89
N PRO A 76 -20.67 -11.26 -44.65
CA PRO A 76 -20.80 -12.51 -45.40
C PRO A 76 -19.59 -12.82 -46.30
N PHE A 77 -18.93 -11.80 -46.85
CA PHE A 77 -17.68 -11.97 -47.61
C PHE A 77 -16.51 -12.42 -46.72
N GLN A 78 -16.41 -11.91 -45.49
CA GLN A 78 -15.42 -12.37 -44.51
C GLN A 78 -15.71 -13.81 -44.07
N LYS A 79 -16.99 -14.19 -43.88
CA LYS A 79 -17.39 -15.57 -43.59
C LYS A 79 -17.02 -16.51 -44.75
N LEU A 80 -17.24 -16.10 -46.00
CA LEU A 80 -16.85 -16.87 -47.18
C LEU A 80 -15.32 -17.02 -47.31
N GLN A 81 -14.58 -15.94 -47.09
CA GLN A 81 -13.12 -15.98 -47.10
C GLN A 81 -12.57 -16.89 -45.99
N ASN A 82 -13.13 -16.83 -44.80
CA ASN A 82 -12.72 -17.70 -43.68
C ASN A 82 -13.01 -19.17 -43.99
N LYS A 83 -14.14 -19.49 -44.65
CA LYS A 83 -14.41 -20.85 -45.15
C LYS A 83 -13.37 -21.29 -46.19
N ARG A 84 -13.05 -20.44 -47.16
CA ARG A 84 -11.99 -20.71 -48.14
C ARG A 84 -10.63 -20.93 -47.47
N ASN A 85 -10.25 -20.05 -46.55
CA ASN A 85 -9.00 -20.17 -45.77
C ASN A 85 -8.97 -21.48 -45.00
N PHE A 86 -10.08 -21.87 -44.37
CA PHE A 86 -10.18 -23.15 -43.67
C PHE A 86 -9.89 -24.33 -44.60
N TRP A 87 -10.54 -24.41 -45.77
CA TRP A 87 -10.30 -25.48 -46.74
C TRP A 87 -8.90 -25.45 -47.35
N LEU A 88 -8.35 -24.25 -47.58
CA LEU A 88 -6.97 -24.07 -48.06
C LEU A 88 -5.93 -24.51 -47.02
N MET A 89 -6.21 -24.31 -45.72
CA MET A 89 -5.32 -24.72 -44.63
C MET A 89 -5.48 -26.21 -44.26
N SER A 90 -6.67 -26.78 -44.44
CA SER A 90 -6.97 -28.19 -44.19
C SER A 90 -6.80 -29.09 -45.41
N HIS A 91 -6.34 -28.55 -46.55
CA HIS A 91 -5.88 -29.38 -47.66
C HIS A 91 -4.70 -30.25 -47.22
N PRO A 92 -4.74 -31.57 -47.45
CA PRO A 92 -3.70 -32.50 -46.99
C PRO A 92 -2.31 -32.12 -47.53
N ALA A 93 -2.25 -31.54 -48.74
CA ALA A 93 -1.01 -31.03 -49.34
C ALA A 93 -0.35 -29.86 -48.56
N LYS A 94 -1.13 -29.06 -47.82
CA LYS A 94 -0.63 -27.93 -47.02
C LYS A 94 -0.31 -28.35 -45.58
N MET A 95 -1.03 -29.31 -45.00
CA MET A 95 -0.67 -29.91 -43.71
C MET A 95 0.66 -30.67 -43.77
N ALA A 96 0.97 -31.35 -44.89
CA ALA A 96 2.27 -31.99 -45.09
C ALA A 96 3.45 -30.99 -45.03
N SER A 97 3.26 -29.74 -45.50
CA SER A 97 4.28 -28.69 -45.43
C SER A 97 4.49 -28.10 -44.02
N LEU A 98 3.58 -28.36 -43.08
CA LEU A 98 3.70 -27.92 -41.69
C LEU A 98 4.53 -28.89 -40.84
N GLY A 99 4.67 -30.15 -41.27
CA GLY A 99 5.44 -31.19 -40.57
C GLY A 99 6.96 -31.10 -40.72
N HIS A 100 7.47 -30.20 -41.57
CA HIS A 100 8.92 -29.96 -41.75
C HIS A 100 9.45 -28.76 -40.94
N ARG A 101 8.65 -28.20 -40.02
CA ARG A 101 9.06 -27.10 -39.12
C ARG A 101 8.82 -27.42 -37.64
N LEU A 102 9.05 -28.67 -37.26
CA LEU A 102 9.26 -29.10 -35.88
C LEU A 102 10.51 -29.98 -35.83
#